data_AF-A0A4Q5S9E1-F1
#
_entry.id   AF-A0A4Q5S9E1-F1
#
_cell.length_a   1.000
_cell.length_b   1.000
_cell.length_c   1.000
_cell.angle_alpha   90.00
_cell.angle_beta   90.00
_cell.angle_gamma   90.00
#
_symmetry.space_group_name_H-M   'P 1'
#
loop_
_entity.id
_entity.type
_entity.pdbx_description
1 polymer ?
#
loop_
_entity_poly.entity_id
_entity_poly.type
_entity_poly.pdbx_seq_one_letter_code
_entity_poly.pdbx_strand_id
1 'polypeptide(L)'
;MTNGHLDDEMIQEYIWNPTVLPATALAHIVDCEHCKTRADNYQALFSQVTDLPKPSFEFDLSQVVMEKIALTSPVAAANEPAVQTKKRVADKKALWSLWTFAVITAAVFAATLYYLRYYLADLIYGLSSAITILVIIPMVLIVCFLVYEEYRKYNKQINSLNF
;
A
#
# COMPACT_ATOMS: atom_id res chain seq x y z
N MET A 1 -9.28 -2.47 -32.61
CA MET A 1 -9.67 -2.02 -33.97
C MET A 1 -11.00 -1.30 -33.92
N THR A 2 -11.02 -0.02 -34.29
CA THR A 2 -12.22 0.82 -34.27
C THR A 2 -12.37 1.44 -35.65
N ASN A 3 -13.53 1.25 -36.29
CA ASN A 3 -13.83 1.79 -37.62
C ASN A 3 -12.88 1.36 -38.76
N GLY A 4 -12.33 0.15 -38.70
CA GLY A 4 -11.43 -0.38 -39.75
C GLY A 4 -9.97 0.05 -39.63
N HIS A 5 -9.61 0.80 -38.58
CA HIS A 5 -8.24 1.13 -38.22
C HIS A 5 -7.83 0.49 -36.90
N LEU A 6 -6.52 0.45 -36.65
CA LEU A 6 -5.99 0.08 -35.34
C LEU A 6 -6.36 1.14 -34.30
N ASP A 7 -6.64 0.67 -33.09
CA ASP A 7 -6.81 1.57 -31.96
C ASP A 7 -5.44 2.14 -31.53
N ASP A 8 -5.50 3.18 -30.70
CA ASP A 8 -4.33 3.94 -30.29
C ASP A 8 -3.40 3.08 -29.44
N GLU A 9 -3.97 2.23 -28.59
CA GLU A 9 -3.23 1.29 -27.76
C GLU A 9 -2.39 0.33 -28.61
N MET A 10 -2.96 -0.23 -29.69
CA MET A 10 -2.20 -1.09 -30.60
C MET A 10 -1.13 -0.32 -31.38
N ILE A 11 -1.37 0.93 -31.77
CA ILE A 11 -0.36 1.76 -32.46
C ILE A 11 0.79 2.11 -31.51
N GLN A 12 0.51 2.41 -30.24
CA GLN A 12 1.54 2.68 -29.24
C GLN A 12 2.34 1.42 -28.90
N GLU A 13 1.67 0.27 -28.74
CA GLU A 13 2.33 -1.00 -28.48
C GLU A 13 3.19 -1.44 -29.68
N TYR A 14 2.80 -1.12 -30.92
CA TYR A 14 3.62 -1.36 -32.10
C TYR A 14 4.99 -0.66 -32.03
N ILE A 15 5.02 0.57 -31.50
CA ILE A 15 6.24 1.36 -31.38
C ILE A 15 7.07 0.89 -30.18
N TRP A 16 6.42 0.50 -29.08
CA TRP A 16 7.09 0.11 -27.84
C TRP A 16 7.61 -1.34 -27.88
N ASN A 17 6.78 -2.29 -28.31
CA ASN A 17 7.10 -3.72 -28.41
C ASN A 17 6.45 -4.36 -29.67
N PRO A 18 7.06 -4.22 -30.86
CA PRO A 18 6.48 -4.75 -32.10
C PRO A 18 6.31 -6.28 -32.10
N THR A 19 7.00 -7.00 -31.21
CA THR A 19 6.96 -8.47 -31.11
C THR A 19 5.71 -9.01 -30.41
N VAL A 20 4.95 -8.18 -29.71
CA VAL A 20 3.77 -8.59 -28.93
C VAL A 20 2.50 -8.55 -29.77
N LEU A 21 2.50 -7.79 -30.87
CA LEU A 21 1.31 -7.61 -31.71
C LEU A 21 0.99 -8.85 -32.57
N PRO A 22 -0.29 -9.10 -32.84
CA PRO A 22 -0.70 -10.13 -33.79
C PRO A 22 -0.26 -9.79 -35.21
N ALA A 23 0.11 -10.80 -36.00
CA ALA A 23 0.61 -10.64 -37.38
C ALA A 23 -0.36 -9.86 -38.29
N THR A 24 -1.66 -9.93 -38.02
CA THR A 24 -2.70 -9.20 -38.75
C THR A 24 -2.62 -7.68 -38.53
N ALA A 25 -2.27 -7.25 -37.31
CA ALA A 25 -2.09 -5.83 -37.00
C ALA A 25 -0.81 -5.28 -37.62
N LEU A 26 0.28 -6.07 -37.63
CA LEU A 26 1.54 -5.70 -38.29
C LEU A 26 1.34 -5.50 -39.79
N ALA A 27 0.64 -6.41 -40.46
CA ALA A 27 0.30 -6.28 -41.87
C ALA A 27 -0.54 -5.01 -42.13
N HIS A 28 -1.51 -4.73 -41.25
CA HIS A 28 -2.38 -3.55 -41.39
C HIS A 28 -1.61 -2.22 -41.28
N ILE A 29 -0.60 -2.10 -40.42
CA ILE A 29 0.21 -0.87 -40.30
C ILE A 29 1.00 -0.61 -41.59
N VAL A 30 1.50 -1.67 -42.22
CA VAL A 30 2.27 -1.55 -43.47
C VAL A 30 1.36 -1.11 -44.63
N ASP A 31 0.12 -1.62 -44.68
CA ASP A 31 -0.80 -1.36 -45.78
C ASP A 31 -1.68 -0.11 -45.58
N CYS A 32 -1.89 0.34 -44.35
CA CYS A 32 -2.76 1.47 -44.03
C CYS A 32 -1.97 2.76 -43.78
N GLU A 33 -2.03 3.70 -44.74
CA GLU A 33 -1.35 5.01 -44.65
C GLU A 33 -1.77 5.82 -43.41
N HIS A 34 -3.04 5.72 -43.01
CA HIS A 34 -3.54 6.40 -41.82
C HIS A 34 -2.86 5.88 -40.55
N CYS A 35 -2.80 4.55 -40.38
CA CYS A 35 -2.15 3.94 -39.22
C CYS A 35 -0.64 4.21 -39.22
N LYS A 36 0.00 4.20 -40.39
CA LYS A 36 1.42 4.52 -40.55
C LYS A 36 1.75 5.95 -40.11
N THR A 37 0.98 6.92 -40.60
CA THR A 37 1.17 8.35 -40.23
C THR A 37 1.01 8.56 -38.73
N ARG A 38 0.05 7.86 -38.09
CA ARG A 38 -0.13 7.93 -36.65
C ARG A 38 1.03 7.30 -35.89
N ALA A 39 1.55 6.17 -36.37
CA ALA A 39 2.72 5.53 -35.79
C ALA A 39 3.97 6.44 -35.86
N ASP A 40 4.19 7.10 -37.01
CA ASP A 40 5.29 8.05 -37.20
C ASP A 40 5.19 9.24 -36.23
N ASN A 41 3.98 9.77 -36.01
CA ASN A 41 3.74 10.85 -35.05
C ASN A 41 4.07 10.42 -33.60
N TYR A 42 3.62 9.24 -33.18
CA TYR A 42 3.94 8.72 -31.85
C TYR A 42 5.44 8.43 -31.71
N GLN A 43 6.11 7.93 -32.75
CA GLN A 43 7.56 7.73 -32.76
C GLN A 43 8.32 9.04 -32.57
N ALA A 44 7.89 10.12 -33.24
CA ALA A 44 8.47 11.45 -33.09
C ALA A 44 8.24 12.07 -31.70
N LEU A 45 7.15 11.71 -31.02
CA LEU A 45 6.92 12.11 -29.62
C LEU A 45 7.83 11.33 -28.66
N PHE A 46 7.97 10.03 -28.84
CA PHE A 46 8.81 9.21 -27.97
C PHE A 46 10.30 9.49 -28.11
N SER A 47 10.78 9.87 -29.30
CA SER A 47 12.17 10.31 -29.48
C SER A 47 12.48 11.55 -28.63
N GLN A 48 11.57 12.53 -28.61
CA GLN A 48 11.70 13.74 -27.79
C GLN A 48 11.71 13.42 -26.28
N VAL A 49 10.95 12.42 -25.83
CA VAL A 49 10.95 11.99 -24.43
C VAL A 49 12.26 11.26 -24.07
N THR A 50 12.82 10.50 -25.02
CA THR A 50 14.08 9.77 -24.81
C THR A 50 15.28 10.71 -24.75
N ASP A 51 15.21 11.83 -25.47
CA ASP A 51 16.25 12.86 -25.50
C ASP A 51 16.25 13.79 -24.27
N LEU A 52 15.25 13.66 -23.38
CA LEU A 52 15.26 14.39 -22.12
C LEU A 52 16.48 13.97 -21.27
N PRO A 53 17.13 14.92 -20.57
CA PRO A 53 18.23 14.59 -19.69
C PRO A 53 17.75 13.57 -18.65
N LYS A 54 18.51 12.48 -18.51
CA LYS A 54 18.19 11.43 -17.55
C LYS A 54 18.00 12.06 -16.16
N PRO A 55 16.87 11.80 -15.49
CA PRO A 55 16.66 12.33 -14.14
C PRO A 55 17.74 11.75 -13.23
N SER A 56 18.64 12.61 -12.75
CA SER A 56 19.56 12.25 -11.68
C SER A 56 18.84 12.41 -10.35
N PHE A 57 18.79 11.35 -9.56
CA PHE A 57 18.32 11.45 -8.18
C PHE A 57 19.41 12.09 -7.33
N GLU A 58 19.04 13.03 -6.45
CA GLU A 58 19.97 13.64 -5.47
C GLU A 58 20.39 12.65 -4.36
N PHE A 59 19.87 11.42 -4.40
CA PHE A 59 20.15 10.35 -3.46
C PHE A 59 20.45 9.05 -4.20
N ASP A 60 21.16 8.14 -3.54
CA ASP A 60 21.51 6.85 -4.10
C ASP A 60 20.28 5.93 -4.19
N LEU A 61 19.62 5.94 -5.35
CA LEU A 61 18.46 5.09 -5.63
C LEU A 61 18.82 3.60 -5.51
N SER A 62 20.07 3.22 -5.80
CA SER A 62 20.50 1.82 -5.75
C SER A 62 20.47 1.30 -4.31
N GLN A 63 20.89 2.11 -3.34
CA GLN A 63 20.85 1.75 -1.93
C GLN A 63 19.40 1.55 -1.44
N VAL A 64 18.50 2.47 -1.79
CA VAL A 64 17.08 2.43 -1.40
C VAL A 64 16.36 1.23 -2.02
N VAL A 65 16.63 0.94 -3.29
CA VAL A 65 16.02 -0.19 -4.00
C VAL A 65 16.56 -1.52 -3.47
N MET A 66 17.86 -1.63 -3.21
CA MET A 66 18.47 -2.84 -2.64
C MET A 66 17.92 -3.16 -1.25
N GLU A 67 17.70 -2.16 -0.40
CA GLU A 67 17.05 -2.35 0.90
C GLU A 67 15.63 -2.91 0.73
N LYS A 68 14.85 -2.39 -0.22
CA LYS A 68 13.48 -2.86 -0.48
C LYS A 68 13.40 -4.24 -1.15
N ILE A 69 14.35 -4.59 -2.03
CA ILE A 69 14.38 -5.92 -2.67
C ILE A 69 14.82 -6.99 -1.67
N ALA A 70 15.80 -6.70 -0.81
CA ALA A 70 16.22 -7.63 0.24
C ALA A 70 15.07 -7.98 1.22
N LEU A 71 14.12 -7.05 1.40
CA LEU A 71 12.94 -7.25 2.24
C LEU A 71 11.79 -7.98 1.52
N THR A 72 11.80 -8.07 0.19
CA THR A 72 10.66 -8.57 -0.61
C THR A 72 10.97 -9.78 -1.50
N SER A 73 12.24 -10.16 -1.67
CA SER A 73 12.61 -11.30 -2.51
C SER A 73 12.54 -12.65 -1.76
N PRO A 74 11.73 -13.62 -2.22
CA PRO A 74 11.68 -14.98 -1.65
C PRO A 74 12.90 -15.85 -2.05
N VAL A 75 13.75 -15.39 -2.96
CA VAL A 75 14.91 -16.17 -3.47
C VAL A 75 16.15 -16.04 -2.56
N ALA A 76 16.19 -15.04 -1.68
CA ALA A 76 17.24 -14.91 -0.67
C ALA A 76 17.12 -15.93 0.48
N ALA A 77 16.06 -16.75 0.51
CA ALA A 77 15.84 -17.78 1.52
C ALA A 77 16.57 -19.11 1.24
N ALA A 78 17.17 -19.30 0.06
CA ALA A 78 17.70 -20.61 -0.36
C ALA A 78 19.23 -20.76 -0.29
N ASN A 79 19.99 -19.67 -0.16
CA ASN A 79 21.47 -19.70 -0.07
C ASN A 79 21.95 -18.85 1.11
N GLU A 80 21.61 -19.26 2.32
CA GLU A 80 22.31 -18.84 3.54
C GLU A 80 23.61 -19.66 3.67
N PRO A 81 24.80 -19.04 3.73
CA PRO A 81 25.58 -19.15 4.96
C PRO A 81 24.88 -18.23 5.97
N ALA A 82 24.57 -18.78 7.14
CA ALA A 82 23.88 -18.11 8.24
C ALA A 82 24.54 -16.78 8.63
N VAL A 83 24.25 -15.69 7.91
CA VAL A 83 24.37 -14.34 8.43
C VAL A 83 23.05 -14.07 9.09
N GLN A 84 23.00 -14.59 10.31
CA GLN A 84 22.14 -14.21 11.41
C GLN A 84 21.19 -13.11 10.98
N THR A 85 19.91 -13.48 10.82
CA THR A 85 18.82 -12.61 11.22
C THR A 85 19.32 -11.83 12.41
N LYS A 86 19.70 -10.57 12.17
CA LYS A 86 19.77 -9.58 13.22
C LYS A 86 18.31 -9.49 13.60
N LYS A 87 17.90 -10.41 14.49
CA LYS A 87 16.92 -10.19 15.53
C LYS A 87 17.24 -8.76 15.89
N ARG A 88 16.38 -7.85 15.43
CA ARG A 88 16.41 -6.47 15.86
C ARG A 88 16.18 -6.68 17.34
N VAL A 89 17.27 -6.84 18.10
CA VAL A 89 17.30 -6.67 19.53
C VAL A 89 16.87 -5.23 19.56
N ALA A 90 15.55 -5.05 19.61
CA ALA A 90 14.91 -3.76 19.66
C ALA A 90 15.72 -3.06 20.69
N ASP A 91 16.48 -2.04 20.25
CA ASP A 91 17.45 -1.37 21.09
C ASP A 91 16.72 -1.20 22.41
N LYS A 92 17.21 -1.85 23.49
CA LYS A 92 16.41 -1.91 24.73
C LYS A 92 15.99 -0.50 25.14
N LYS A 93 16.79 0.51 24.76
CA LYS A 93 16.51 1.94 24.81
C LYS A 93 15.33 2.42 23.95
N ALA A 94 15.20 1.99 22.69
CA ALA A 94 14.07 2.33 21.82
C ALA A 94 12.76 1.66 22.26
N LEU A 95 12.81 0.40 22.70
CA LEU A 95 11.63 -0.29 23.24
C LEU A 95 11.22 0.32 24.59
N TRP A 96 12.17 0.65 25.46
CA TRP A 96 11.90 1.31 26.74
C TRP A 96 11.42 2.75 26.56
N SER A 97 11.96 3.49 25.59
CA SER A 97 11.45 4.82 25.17
C SER A 97 9.97 4.76 24.77
N LEU A 98 9.60 3.80 23.92
CA LEU A 98 8.21 3.62 23.48
C LEU A 98 7.27 3.30 24.66
N TRP A 99 7.71 2.44 25.58
CA TRP A 99 6.96 2.12 26.79
C TRP A 99 6.80 3.33 27.72
N THR A 100 7.85 4.13 27.93
CA THR A 100 7.74 5.35 28.75
C THR A 100 6.75 6.34 28.15
N PHE A 101 6.75 6.51 26.83
CA PHE A 101 5.80 7.40 26.16
C PHE A 101 4.36 6.89 26.28
N ALA A 102 4.15 5.58 26.11
CA ALA A 102 2.83 4.96 26.28
C ALA A 102 2.32 5.11 27.72
N VAL A 103 3.17 4.89 28.73
CA VAL A 103 2.82 5.03 30.15
C VAL A 103 2.48 6.48 30.50
N ILE A 104 3.27 7.45 30.04
CA ILE A 104 3.00 8.87 30.25
C ILE A 104 1.67 9.26 29.58
N THR A 105 1.44 8.82 28.35
CA THR A 105 0.20 9.10 27.61
C THR A 105 -1.01 8.51 28.32
N ALA A 106 -0.92 7.24 28.76
CA ALA A 106 -1.97 6.58 29.53
C ALA A 106 -2.23 7.29 30.87
N ALA A 107 -1.18 7.75 31.56
CA ALA A 107 -1.31 8.47 32.83
C ALA A 107 -2.00 9.83 32.64
N VAL A 108 -1.63 10.60 31.61
CA VAL A 108 -2.28 11.87 31.29
C VAL A 108 -3.74 11.64 30.91
N PHE A 109 -4.03 10.62 30.10
CA PHE A 109 -5.40 10.28 29.72
C PHE A 109 -6.24 9.86 30.93
N ALA A 110 -5.70 9.01 31.80
CA ALA A 110 -6.36 8.58 33.02
C ALA A 110 -6.60 9.76 33.99
N ALA A 111 -5.62 10.65 34.15
CA ALA A 111 -5.78 11.85 34.97
C ALA A 111 -6.85 12.79 34.41
N THR A 112 -6.87 12.96 33.08
CA THR A 112 -7.90 13.74 32.38
C THR A 112 -9.29 13.15 32.64
N LEU A 113 -9.46 11.84 32.44
CA LEU A 113 -10.73 11.16 32.73
C LEU A 113 -11.12 11.22 34.21
N TYR A 114 -10.15 11.13 35.13
CA TYR A 114 -10.41 11.24 36.57
C TYR A 114 -10.92 12.63 36.94
N TYR A 115 -10.32 13.69 36.41
CA TYR A 115 -10.78 15.06 36.64
C TYR A 115 -12.16 15.29 36.01
N LEU A 116 -12.35 14.79 34.79
CA LEU A 116 -13.62 14.90 34.09
C LEU A 116 -14.70 13.95 34.63
N ARG A 117 -14.43 13.05 35.57
CA ARG A 117 -15.41 12.05 36.04
C ARG A 117 -16.70 12.67 36.55
N TYR A 118 -16.61 13.81 37.24
CA TYR A 118 -17.76 14.51 37.80
C TYR A 118 -18.59 15.14 36.67
N TYR A 119 -17.94 15.81 35.74
CA TYR A 119 -18.57 16.40 34.56
C TYR A 119 -19.15 15.35 33.61
N LEU A 120 -18.47 14.20 33.42
CA LEU A 120 -18.96 13.10 32.60
C LEU A 120 -20.19 12.44 33.23
N ALA A 121 -20.21 12.24 34.54
CA ALA A 121 -21.39 11.74 35.24
C ALA A 121 -22.55 12.73 35.10
N ASP A 122 -22.32 14.02 35.34
CA ASP A 122 -23.34 15.06 35.22
C ASP A 122 -23.84 15.21 33.77
N LEU A 123 -22.96 15.07 32.78
CA LEU A 123 -23.32 15.06 31.36
C LEU A 123 -24.17 13.83 31.00
N ILE A 124 -23.85 12.65 31.53
CA ILE A 124 -24.58 11.41 31.27
C ILE A 124 -25.95 11.40 31.96
N TYR A 125 -26.04 11.95 33.18
CA TYR A 125 -27.31 12.07 33.92
C TYR A 125 -28.15 13.26 33.44
N GLY A 126 -27.51 14.31 32.91
CA GLY A 126 -28.17 15.49 32.35
C GLY A 126 -28.62 15.32 30.90
N LEU A 127 -28.04 14.38 30.14
CA LEU A 127 -28.53 14.03 28.81
C LEU A 127 -29.84 13.23 28.91
N SER A 128 -30.75 13.52 27.99
CA SER A 128 -31.96 12.70 27.81
C SER A 128 -31.57 11.23 27.62
N SER A 129 -32.16 10.34 28.43
CA SER A 129 -31.91 8.89 28.43
C SER A 129 -31.96 8.28 27.01
N ALA A 130 -32.79 8.82 26.12
CA ALA A 130 -32.89 8.40 24.72
C ALA A 130 -31.60 8.64 23.93
N ILE A 131 -30.92 9.77 24.13
CA ILE A 131 -29.65 10.09 23.42
C ILE A 131 -28.52 9.21 23.94
N THR A 132 -28.48 8.98 25.25
CA THR A 132 -27.48 8.12 25.88
C THR A 132 -27.57 6.69 25.34
N ILE A 133 -28.78 6.14 25.23
CA ILE A 133 -29.01 4.82 24.63
C ILE A 133 -28.62 4.80 23.15
N LEU A 134 -28.96 5.86 22.39
CA LEU A 134 -28.63 5.99 20.97
C LEU A 134 -27.10 5.97 20.71
N VAL A 135 -26.29 6.48 21.65
CA VAL A 135 -24.81 6.49 21.54
C VAL A 135 -24.19 5.18 22.03
N ILE A 136 -24.72 4.59 23.11
CA ILE A 136 -24.17 3.35 23.68
C ILE A 136 -24.34 2.17 22.72
N ILE A 137 -25.50 2.04 22.07
CA ILE A 137 -25.77 0.93 21.13
C ILE A 137 -24.71 0.81 20.02
N PRO A 138 -24.42 1.85 19.21
CA PRO A 138 -23.42 1.75 18.15
C PRO A 138 -22.02 1.54 18.71
N MET A 139 -21.70 2.11 19.88
CA MET A 139 -20.40 1.90 20.53
C MET A 139 -20.18 0.42 20.88
N VAL A 140 -21.19 -0.24 21.46
CA VAL A 140 -21.16 -1.67 21.76
C VAL A 140 -21.06 -2.50 20.48
N LEU A 141 -21.82 -2.17 19.44
CA LEU A 141 -21.77 -2.88 18.16
C LEU A 141 -20.38 -2.80 17.51
N ILE A 142 -19.74 -1.64 17.52
CA ILE A 142 -18.38 -1.46 16.99
C ILE A 142 -17.39 -2.32 17.78
N VAL A 143 -17.46 -2.31 19.12
CA VAL A 143 -16.59 -3.13 19.97
C VAL A 143 -16.80 -4.62 19.68
N CYS A 144 -18.04 -5.09 19.60
CA CYS A 144 -18.35 -6.48 19.25
C CYS A 144 -17.79 -6.85 17.87
N PHE A 145 -17.90 -5.95 16.88
CA PHE A 145 -17.37 -6.18 15.54
C PHE A 145 -15.84 -6.30 15.53
N LEU A 146 -15.14 -5.40 16.22
CA LEU A 146 -13.67 -5.42 16.33
C LEU A 146 -13.18 -6.69 17.04
N VAL A 147 -13.84 -7.09 18.13
CA VAL A 147 -13.52 -8.34 18.84
C VAL A 147 -13.75 -9.55 17.93
N TYR A 148 -14.85 -9.57 17.19
CA TYR A 148 -15.16 -10.63 16.24
C TYR A 148 -14.12 -10.74 15.12
N GLU A 149 -13.70 -9.60 14.56
CA GLU A 149 -12.69 -9.55 13.51
C GLU A 149 -11.33 -10.10 13.98
N GLU A 150 -10.87 -9.66 15.16
CA GLU A 150 -9.60 -10.12 15.71
C GLU A 150 -9.67 -11.61 16.09
N TYR A 151 -10.80 -12.07 16.65
CA TYR A 151 -11.04 -13.48 16.90
C TYR A 151 -10.99 -14.32 15.63
N ARG A 152 -11.64 -13.86 14.54
CA ARG A 152 -11.62 -14.54 13.25
C ARG A 152 -10.20 -14.63 12.69
N LYS A 153 -9.42 -13.55 12.80
CA LYS A 153 -8.03 -13.49 12.36
C LYS A 153 -7.16 -14.47 13.15
N TYR A 154 -7.33 -14.51 14.46
CA TYR A 154 -6.63 -15.45 15.34
C TYR A 154 -6.95 -16.91 15.00
N ASN A 155 -8.23 -17.23 14.74
CA ASN A 155 -8.65 -18.57 14.35
C ASN A 155 -8.04 -19.02 13.02
N LYS A 156 -7.91 -18.11 12.03
CA LYS A 156 -7.22 -18.41 10.77
C LYS A 156 -5.73 -18.72 10.98
N GLN A 157 -5.07 -17.97 11.87
CA GLN A 157 -3.65 -18.20 12.18
C GLN A 157 -3.45 -19.56 12.87
N ILE A 158 -4.31 -19.93 13.83
CA ILE A 158 -4.26 -21.25 14.48
C ILE A 158 -4.46 -22.38 13.46
N ASN A 159 -5.46 -22.27 12.57
CA ASN A 159 -5.70 -23.30 11.56
C ASN A 159 -4.55 -23.44 10.56
N SER A 160 -3.80 -22.36 10.29
CA SER A 160 -2.60 -22.44 9.45
C SER A 160 -1.38 -23.09 10.13
N LEU A 161 -1.40 -23.25 11.45
CA LEU A 161 -0.33 -23.88 12.23
C LEU A 161 -0.56 -25.38 12.47
N ASN A 162 -1.78 -25.88 12.27
CA ASN A 162 -2.13 -27.31 12.36
C ASN A 162 -1.97 -27.99 10.98
N PHE A 163 -0.74 -28.02 10.45
CA PHE A 163 -0.34 -28.91 9.35
C PHE A 163 0.35 -30.17 9.88
#